data_AF-A0A336MVE9-F1
#
_entry.id   AF-A0A336MVE9-F1
#
_cell.length_a   1.000
_cell.length_b   1.000
_cell.length_c   1.000
_cell.angle_alpha   90.00
_cell.angle_beta   90.00
_cell.angle_gamma   90.00
#
_symmetry.space_group_name_H-M   'P 1'
#
loop_
_entity.id
_entity.type
_entity.pdbx_description
1 polymer ?
#
loop_
_entity_poly.entity_id
_entity_poly.type
_entity_poly.pdbx_seq_one_letter_code
_entity_poly.pdbx_strand_id
1 'polypeptide(L)'
;MGDLTDSEQMAKQVEILDVLVASGYFRARLKSYDVFDKIVGGMVFCLEGLDNIELDVDFLFHDSLSIGQKIALTEKIVAVLPQIGCPYSLEPHQIQGLDFINIFPVIQWLVKRSIESRAEKADRLNAFLIKQFHNDFTLPSDDKKLVLELTCVRYAFELNFNINFSN
;
A
#
# COMPACT_ATOMS: atom_id res chain seq x y z
N MET A 1 -37.31 -4.22 16.45
CA MET A 1 -35.91 -3.86 16.16
C MET A 1 -35.79 -4.02 14.66
N GLY A 2 -35.76 -2.92 13.91
CA GLY A 2 -36.08 -2.91 12.48
C GLY A 2 -35.05 -3.67 11.67
N ASP A 3 -35.52 -4.60 10.83
CA ASP A 3 -34.75 -5.16 9.73
C ASP A 3 -34.25 -3.99 8.88
N LEU A 4 -32.95 -3.78 8.88
CA LEU A 4 -32.28 -2.92 7.92
C LEU A 4 -32.64 -3.47 6.54
N THR A 5 -33.19 -2.62 5.69
CA THR A 5 -33.77 -3.09 4.42
C THR A 5 -32.68 -3.70 3.56
N ASP A 6 -32.95 -4.80 2.86
CA ASP A 6 -31.98 -5.46 1.95
C ASP A 6 -31.31 -4.45 0.98
N SER A 7 -32.02 -3.37 0.65
CA SER A 7 -31.52 -2.26 -0.13
C SER A 7 -30.35 -1.50 0.52
N GLU A 8 -30.37 -1.30 1.84
CA GLU A 8 -29.28 -0.61 2.57
C GLU A 8 -28.03 -1.47 2.64
N GLN A 9 -28.19 -2.79 2.86
CA GLN A 9 -27.09 -3.75 2.82
C GLN A 9 -26.44 -3.78 1.43
N MET A 10 -27.24 -3.81 0.36
CA MET A 10 -26.72 -3.76 -1.01
C MET A 10 -26.02 -2.44 -1.34
N ALA A 11 -26.55 -1.31 -0.88
CA ALA A 11 -25.88 -0.01 -1.06
C ALA A 11 -24.50 0.00 -0.38
N LYS A 12 -24.42 -0.51 0.86
CA LYS A 12 -23.16 -0.62 1.60
C LYS A 12 -22.19 -1.59 0.97
N GLN A 13 -22.67 -2.70 0.41
CA GLN A 13 -21.85 -3.62 -0.35
C GLN A 13 -21.14 -2.91 -1.50
N VAL A 14 -21.87 -2.13 -2.31
CA VAL A 14 -21.28 -1.38 -3.44
C VAL A 14 -20.25 -0.38 -2.94
N GLU A 15 -20.57 0.39 -1.90
CA GLU A 15 -19.62 1.33 -1.29
C GLU A 15 -18.33 0.64 -0.80
N ILE A 16 -18.44 -0.52 -0.15
CA ILE A 16 -17.28 -1.30 0.30
C ILE A 16 -16.39 -1.68 -0.90
N LEU A 17 -17.00 -2.22 -1.95
CA LEU A 17 -16.27 -2.65 -3.13
C LEU A 17 -15.57 -1.48 -3.82
N ASP A 18 -16.22 -0.33 -3.92
CA ASP A 18 -15.64 0.88 -4.52
C ASP A 18 -14.44 1.40 -3.72
N VAL A 19 -14.55 1.43 -2.38
CA VAL A 19 -13.43 1.82 -1.50
C VAL A 19 -12.25 0.85 -1.62
N LEU A 20 -12.52 -0.45 -1.71
CA LEU A 20 -11.48 -1.47 -1.93
C LEU A 20 -10.77 -1.28 -3.28
N VAL A 21 -11.52 -1.01 -4.35
CA VAL A 21 -10.94 -0.73 -5.68
C VAL A 21 -10.09 0.53 -5.64
N ALA A 22 -10.56 1.59 -5.00
CA ALA A 22 -9.82 2.84 -4.84
C ALA A 22 -8.50 2.66 -4.06
N SER A 23 -8.46 1.68 -3.15
CA SER A 23 -7.24 1.30 -2.41
C SER A 23 -6.23 0.49 -3.22
N GLY A 24 -6.60 0.03 -4.42
CA GLY A 24 -5.77 -0.81 -5.30
C GLY A 24 -6.19 -2.28 -5.37
N TYR A 25 -7.25 -2.71 -4.69
CA TYR A 25 -7.75 -4.08 -4.75
C TYR A 25 -8.73 -4.28 -5.93
N PHE A 26 -8.19 -4.41 -7.14
CA PHE A 26 -9.02 -4.51 -8.36
C PHE A 26 -9.83 -5.81 -8.48
N ARG A 27 -9.48 -6.87 -7.72
CA ARG A 27 -10.21 -8.14 -7.72
C ARG A 27 -11.66 -8.00 -7.27
N ALA A 28 -11.99 -6.97 -6.48
CA ALA A 28 -13.36 -6.64 -6.10
C ALA A 28 -14.31 -6.43 -7.31
N ARG A 29 -13.79 -6.05 -8.49
CA ARG A 29 -14.60 -5.85 -9.72
C ARG A 29 -14.89 -7.12 -10.50
N LEU A 30 -14.20 -8.22 -10.21
CA LEU A 30 -14.33 -9.46 -10.98
C LEU A 30 -15.71 -10.10 -10.70
N LYS A 31 -16.48 -10.36 -11.75
CA LYS A 31 -17.83 -10.95 -11.61
C LYS A 31 -17.81 -12.44 -11.25
N SER A 32 -16.67 -13.11 -11.46
CA SER A 32 -16.49 -14.53 -11.17
C SER A 32 -16.35 -14.86 -9.69
N TYR A 33 -16.03 -13.86 -8.86
CA TYR A 33 -15.86 -14.04 -7.42
C TYR A 33 -17.15 -13.76 -6.68
N ASP A 34 -17.42 -14.61 -5.69
CA ASP A 34 -18.50 -14.39 -4.74
C ASP A 34 -18.26 -13.13 -3.90
N VAL A 35 -19.34 -12.55 -3.38
CA VAL A 35 -19.27 -11.34 -2.55
C VAL A 35 -18.44 -11.59 -1.31
N PHE A 36 -18.59 -12.75 -0.66
CA PHE A 36 -17.78 -13.12 0.49
C PHE A 36 -16.28 -13.09 0.15
N ASP A 37 -15.89 -13.74 -0.95
CA ASP A 37 -14.48 -13.84 -1.37
C ASP A 37 -13.89 -12.46 -1.70
N LYS A 38 -14.69 -11.56 -2.27
CA LYS A 38 -14.27 -10.17 -2.52
C LYS A 38 -13.99 -9.41 -1.23
N ILE A 39 -14.86 -9.54 -0.24
CA ILE A 39 -14.74 -8.84 1.04
C ILE A 39 -13.56 -9.39 1.84
N VAL A 40 -13.49 -10.71 2.01
CA VAL A 40 -12.42 -11.38 2.75
C VAL A 40 -11.07 -11.12 2.09
N GLY A 41 -10.98 -11.28 0.76
CA GLY A 41 -9.76 -10.95 0.03
C GLY A 41 -9.37 -9.47 0.12
N GLY A 42 -10.35 -8.56 0.15
CA GLY A 42 -10.12 -7.12 0.36
C GLY A 42 -9.60 -6.79 1.76
N MET A 43 -10.13 -7.45 2.81
CA MET A 43 -9.63 -7.30 4.18
C MET A 43 -8.18 -7.74 4.29
N VAL A 44 -7.86 -8.92 3.75
CA VAL A 44 -6.51 -9.46 3.83
C VAL A 44 -5.54 -8.63 3.00
N PHE A 45 -5.94 -8.17 1.81
CA PHE A 45 -5.15 -7.19 1.03
C PHE A 45 -4.81 -5.95 1.87
N CYS A 46 -5.75 -5.43 2.67
CA CYS A 46 -5.46 -4.30 3.54
C CYS A 46 -4.47 -4.65 4.65
N LEU A 47 -4.62 -5.83 5.27
CA LEU A 47 -3.80 -6.31 6.37
C LEU A 47 -2.35 -6.60 5.93
N GLU A 48 -2.14 -7.25 4.79
CA GLU A 48 -0.81 -7.43 4.17
C GLU A 48 -0.12 -6.10 3.85
N GLY A 49 -0.93 -5.07 3.55
CA GLY A 49 -0.42 -3.72 3.34
C GLY A 49 0.20 -3.09 4.58
N LEU A 50 -0.12 -3.58 5.78
CA LEU A 50 0.41 -3.08 7.05
C LEU A 50 1.81 -3.64 7.33
N ASP A 51 2.65 -2.87 8.01
CA ASP A 51 3.95 -3.36 8.48
C ASP A 51 3.80 -4.41 9.58
N ASN A 52 4.70 -5.39 9.60
CA ASN A 52 4.82 -6.40 10.65
C ASN A 52 3.61 -7.35 10.81
N ILE A 53 2.77 -7.47 9.77
CA ILE A 53 1.69 -8.47 9.74
C ILE A 53 1.97 -9.45 8.62
N GLU A 54 2.38 -10.65 9.02
CA GLU A 54 2.42 -11.80 8.13
C GLU A 54 1.13 -12.61 8.35
N LEU A 55 0.11 -12.27 7.58
CA LEU A 55 -1.00 -13.19 7.37
C LEU A 55 -0.58 -14.14 6.24
N ASP A 56 -0.66 -15.43 6.51
CA ASP A 56 -0.38 -16.45 5.51
C ASP A 56 -1.39 -16.33 4.36
N VAL A 57 -0.94 -15.71 3.26
CA VAL A 57 -1.76 -15.33 2.10
C VAL A 57 -2.13 -16.55 1.24
N ASP A 58 -1.41 -17.66 1.41
CA ASP A 58 -1.63 -18.88 0.62
C ASP A 58 -3.06 -19.44 0.79
N PHE A 59 -3.78 -19.03 1.84
CA PHE A 59 -5.19 -19.34 2.00
C PHE A 59 -6.12 -18.67 0.98
N LEU A 60 -5.76 -17.57 0.33
CA LEU A 60 -6.69 -16.78 -0.51
C LEU A 60 -6.65 -17.11 -2.00
N PHE A 61 -5.65 -17.87 -2.45
CA PHE A 61 -5.37 -18.05 -3.88
C PHE A 61 -5.91 -19.34 -4.48
N HIS A 62 -6.51 -20.21 -3.66
CA HIS A 62 -7.21 -21.38 -4.18
C HIS A 62 -8.72 -21.12 -4.25
N ASP A 63 -9.26 -21.02 -5.47
CA ASP A 63 -10.71 -20.94 -5.73
C ASP A 63 -11.50 -22.16 -5.18
N SER A 64 -10.83 -23.18 -4.63
CA SER A 64 -11.41 -24.39 -4.04
C SER A 64 -11.30 -24.46 -2.50
N LEU A 65 -11.31 -23.33 -1.79
CA LEU A 65 -11.39 -23.36 -0.33
C LEU A 65 -12.68 -24.02 0.14
N SER A 66 -12.55 -25.01 1.01
CA SER A 66 -13.69 -25.58 1.73
C SER A 66 -14.33 -24.53 2.64
N ILE A 67 -15.63 -24.68 2.91
CA ILE A 67 -16.37 -23.77 3.80
C ILE A 67 -15.70 -23.62 5.17
N GLY A 68 -15.11 -24.69 5.70
CA GLY A 68 -14.38 -24.66 6.97
C GLY A 68 -13.11 -23.81 6.93
N GLN A 69 -12.39 -23.79 5.80
CA GLN A 69 -11.22 -22.93 5.61
C GLN A 69 -11.62 -21.45 5.49
N LYS A 70 -12.73 -21.15 4.81
CA LYS A 70 -13.28 -19.79 4.73
C LYS A 70 -13.66 -19.26 6.12
N ILE A 71 -14.30 -20.10 6.94
CA ILE A 71 -14.64 -19.77 8.33
C ILE A 71 -13.37 -19.53 9.16
N ALA A 72 -12.42 -20.45 9.15
CA ALA A 72 -11.16 -20.32 9.90
C ALA A 72 -10.38 -19.05 9.49
N LEU A 73 -10.44 -18.65 8.22
CA LEU A 73 -9.83 -17.41 7.75
C LEU A 73 -10.51 -16.17 8.33
N THR A 74 -11.85 -16.14 8.38
CA THR A 74 -12.59 -15.02 9.00
C THR A 74 -12.27 -14.87 10.49
N GLU A 75 -12.11 -15.98 11.22
CA GLU A 75 -11.69 -15.97 12.62
C GLU A 75 -10.29 -15.39 12.81
N LYS A 76 -9.34 -15.78 11.95
CA LYS A 76 -7.97 -15.21 11.97
C LYS A 76 -7.97 -13.71 11.71
N ILE A 77 -8.73 -13.24 10.72
CA ILE A 77 -8.83 -11.81 10.40
C ILE A 77 -9.34 -11.04 11.62
N VAL A 78 -10.44 -11.50 12.22
CA VAL A 78 -11.03 -10.89 13.41
C VAL A 78 -10.06 -10.88 14.58
N ALA A 79 -9.27 -11.95 14.78
CA ALA A 79 -8.27 -12.03 15.84
C ALA A 79 -7.09 -11.05 15.66
N VAL A 80 -6.82 -10.59 14.43
CA VAL A 80 -5.75 -9.62 14.14
C VAL A 80 -6.22 -8.17 14.33
N LEU A 81 -7.52 -7.87 14.14
CA LEU A 81 -8.05 -6.50 14.26
C LEU A 81 -7.69 -5.79 15.58
N PRO A 82 -7.74 -6.44 16.77
CA PRO A 82 -7.33 -5.81 18.02
C PRO A 82 -5.82 -5.56 18.10
N GLN A 83 -5.00 -6.44 17.50
CA GLN A 83 -3.54 -6.35 17.53
C GLN A 83 -3.02 -5.13 16.78
N ILE A 84 -3.74 -4.73 15.73
CA ILE A 84 -3.44 -3.53 14.94
C ILE A 84 -4.10 -2.25 15.48
N GLY A 85 -4.84 -2.36 16.59
CA GLY A 85 -5.52 -1.22 17.23
C GLY A 85 -6.78 -0.76 16.51
N CYS A 86 -7.47 -1.65 15.77
CA CYS A 86 -8.76 -1.31 15.17
C CYS A 86 -9.78 -1.01 16.30
N PRO A 87 -10.46 0.16 16.29
CA PRO A 87 -11.43 0.52 17.32
C PRO A 87 -12.80 -0.15 17.12
N TYR A 88 -13.01 -0.81 15.99
CA TYR A 88 -14.28 -1.44 15.63
C TYR A 88 -14.24 -2.94 15.95
N SER A 89 -15.27 -3.42 16.65
CA SER A 89 -15.46 -4.84 16.91
C SER A 89 -16.20 -5.48 15.75
N LEU A 90 -15.67 -6.58 15.23
CA LEU A 90 -16.27 -7.37 14.17
C LEU A 90 -16.21 -8.83 14.57
N GLU A 91 -17.31 -9.55 14.47
CA GLU A 91 -17.36 -10.98 14.77
C GLU A 91 -17.36 -11.83 13.49
N PRO A 92 -16.82 -13.06 13.51
CA PRO A 92 -16.72 -13.89 12.30
C PRO A 92 -18.07 -14.17 11.63
N HIS A 93 -19.13 -14.31 12.44
CA HIS A 93 -20.48 -14.54 11.93
C HIS A 93 -21.02 -13.34 11.14
N GLN A 94 -20.59 -12.10 11.44
CA GLN A 94 -21.01 -10.91 10.69
C GLN A 94 -20.40 -10.90 9.28
N ILE A 95 -19.17 -11.41 9.12
CA ILE A 95 -18.53 -11.56 7.82
C ILE A 95 -19.21 -12.67 7.01
N GLN A 96 -19.49 -13.80 7.66
CA GLN A 96 -20.17 -14.94 7.01
C GLN A 96 -21.63 -14.63 6.65
N GLY A 97 -22.32 -13.86 7.48
CA GLY A 97 -23.67 -13.36 7.25
C GLY A 97 -23.76 -12.16 6.31
N LEU A 98 -22.62 -11.68 5.79
CA LEU A 98 -22.54 -10.52 4.88
C LEU A 98 -23.22 -9.26 5.45
N ASP A 99 -22.99 -8.98 6.72
CA ASP A 99 -23.51 -7.80 7.39
C ASP A 99 -22.66 -6.56 7.03
N PHE A 100 -22.89 -6.02 5.84
CA PHE A 100 -22.13 -4.91 5.27
C PHE A 100 -22.16 -3.66 6.11
N ILE A 101 -23.20 -3.46 6.92
CA ILE A 101 -23.33 -2.29 7.79
C ILE A 101 -22.25 -2.29 8.87
N ASN A 102 -21.98 -3.45 9.47
CA ASN A 102 -20.92 -3.59 10.47
C ASN A 102 -19.54 -3.81 9.85
N ILE A 103 -19.47 -4.43 8.66
CA ILE A 103 -18.22 -4.63 7.92
C ILE A 103 -17.66 -3.30 7.39
N PHE A 104 -18.51 -2.40 6.91
CA PHE A 104 -18.11 -1.14 6.27
C PHE A 104 -17.13 -0.28 7.10
N PRO A 105 -17.41 0.07 8.37
CA PRO A 105 -16.49 0.91 9.15
C PRO A 105 -15.12 0.24 9.36
N VAL A 106 -15.08 -1.09 9.47
CA VAL A 106 -13.84 -1.87 9.58
C VAL A 106 -13.03 -1.77 8.29
N ILE A 107 -13.67 -1.95 7.13
CA ILE A 107 -12.99 -1.81 5.83
C ILE A 107 -12.46 -0.40 5.63
N GLN A 108 -13.26 0.64 5.93
CA GLN A 108 -12.83 2.02 5.78
C GLN A 108 -11.57 2.32 6.61
N TRP A 109 -11.55 1.84 7.86
CA TRP A 109 -10.40 2.00 8.73
C TRP A 109 -9.18 1.23 8.21
N LEU A 110 -9.37 -0.04 7.81
CA LEU A 110 -8.31 -0.88 7.25
C LEU A 110 -7.70 -0.27 5.99
N VAL A 111 -8.52 0.20 5.06
CA VAL A 111 -8.06 0.83 3.80
C VAL A 111 -7.23 2.07 4.10
N LYS A 112 -7.73 2.95 4.98
CA LYS A 112 -7.00 4.16 5.38
C LYS A 112 -5.63 3.80 5.97
N ARG A 113 -5.61 2.89 6.95
CA ARG A 113 -4.38 2.47 7.63
C ARG A 113 -3.39 1.78 6.67
N SER A 114 -3.92 0.99 5.74
CA SER A 114 -3.14 0.27 4.74
C SER A 114 -2.46 1.22 3.74
N ILE A 115 -3.16 2.25 3.28
CA ILE A 115 -2.59 3.28 2.39
C ILE A 115 -1.48 4.06 3.12
N GLU A 116 -1.74 4.50 4.36
CA GLU A 116 -0.75 5.20 5.20
C GLU A 116 0.53 4.36 5.37
N SER A 117 0.37 3.08 5.76
CA SER A 117 1.53 2.19 5.96
C SER A 117 2.30 1.94 4.66
N ARG A 118 1.63 1.74 3.52
CA ARG A 118 2.31 1.59 2.23
C ARG A 118 3.09 2.84 1.82
N ALA A 119 2.56 4.03 2.09
CA ALA A 119 3.27 5.28 1.85
C ALA A 119 4.53 5.38 2.74
N GLU A 120 4.40 5.13 4.04
CA GLU A 120 5.54 5.10 4.97
C GLU A 120 6.61 4.06 4.56
N LYS A 121 6.19 2.87 4.14
CA LYS A 121 7.10 1.83 3.61
C LYS A 121 7.84 2.31 2.38
N ALA A 122 7.14 2.92 1.42
CA ALA A 122 7.73 3.45 0.20
C ALA A 122 8.75 4.54 0.51
N ASP A 123 8.45 5.45 1.43
CA ASP A 123 9.35 6.51 1.87
C ASP A 123 10.59 5.95 2.58
N ARG A 124 10.43 4.97 3.48
CA ARG A 124 11.54 4.30 4.14
C ARG A 124 12.44 3.56 3.14
N LEU A 125 11.84 2.86 2.17
CA LEU A 125 12.58 2.18 1.11
C LEU A 125 13.34 3.18 0.24
N ASN A 126 12.71 4.27 -0.18
CA ASN A 126 13.35 5.31 -0.97
C ASN A 126 14.52 5.96 -0.22
N ALA A 127 14.35 6.30 1.06
CA ALA A 127 15.43 6.83 1.88
C ALA A 127 16.59 5.85 2.04
N PHE A 128 16.30 4.56 2.22
CA PHE A 128 17.31 3.50 2.27
C PHE A 128 18.05 3.38 0.94
N LEU A 129 17.34 3.36 -0.19
CA LEU A 129 17.93 3.26 -1.52
C LEU A 129 18.81 4.47 -1.85
N ILE A 130 18.37 5.69 -1.53
CA ILE A 130 19.17 6.91 -1.68
C ILE A 130 20.45 6.80 -0.83
N LYS A 131 20.33 6.35 0.42
CA LYS A 131 21.49 6.18 1.31
C LYS A 131 22.47 5.13 0.78
N GLN A 132 21.98 4.00 0.28
CA GLN A 132 22.83 2.97 -0.32
C GLN A 132 23.50 3.47 -1.59
N PHE A 133 22.77 4.17 -2.45
CA PHE A 133 23.32 4.78 -3.65
C PHE A 133 24.49 5.72 -3.33
N HIS A 134 24.33 6.60 -2.34
CA HIS A 134 25.41 7.50 -1.91
C HIS A 134 26.61 6.79 -1.26
N ASN A 135 26.41 5.61 -0.67
CA ASN A 135 27.51 4.82 -0.10
C ASN A 135 28.30 4.07 -1.18
N ASP A 136 27.62 3.55 -2.19
CA ASP A 136 28.22 2.65 -3.20
C ASP A 136 28.65 3.39 -4.48
N PHE A 137 28.10 4.57 -4.76
CA PHE A 137 28.36 5.35 -5.96
C PHE A 137 28.67 6.83 -5.65
N THR A 138 29.91 7.24 -5.94
CA THR A 138 30.28 8.66 -6.07
C THR A 138 29.99 9.13 -7.49
N LEU A 139 29.17 10.17 -7.66
CA LEU A 139 28.95 10.75 -8.98
C LEU A 139 30.24 11.48 -9.43
N PRO A 140 30.59 11.49 -10.73
CA PRO A 140 31.72 12.27 -11.24
C PRO A 140 31.60 13.78 -10.94
N SER A 141 30.39 14.25 -10.61
CA SER A 141 30.08 15.63 -10.21
C SER A 141 30.36 15.92 -8.72
N ASP A 142 30.50 14.89 -7.87
CA ASP A 142 30.82 15.03 -6.44
C ASP A 142 32.32 15.31 -6.21
N ASP A 143 33.16 15.05 -7.22
CA ASP A 143 34.53 15.52 -7.28
C ASP A 143 34.57 17.03 -7.54
N LYS A 144 34.47 17.81 -6.45
CA LYS A 144 34.86 19.23 -6.42
C LYS A 144 36.33 19.48 -6.84
N LYS A 145 37.08 18.43 -7.20
CA LYS A 145 38.41 18.51 -7.81
C LYS A 145 38.36 18.98 -9.28
N LEU A 146 37.24 18.77 -10.00
CA LEU A 146 37.10 19.22 -11.39
C LEU A 146 36.79 20.73 -11.53
N VAL A 147 36.31 21.39 -10.48
CA VAL A 147 35.99 22.83 -10.55
C VAL A 147 37.27 23.70 -10.53
N LEU A 148 38.33 23.23 -9.86
CA LEU A 148 39.62 23.95 -9.80
C LEU A 148 40.42 23.85 -11.11
N GLU A 149 40.36 22.72 -11.82
CA GLU A 149 41.03 22.57 -13.11
C GLU A 149 40.35 23.41 -14.21
N LEU A 150 39.02 23.52 -14.20
CA LEU A 150 38.29 24.33 -15.19
C LEU A 150 38.44 25.84 -14.98
N THR A 151 38.63 26.32 -13.74
CA THR A 151 38.94 27.75 -13.50
C THR A 151 40.34 28.14 -14.00
N CYS A 152 41.34 27.27 -13.87
CA CYS A 152 42.68 27.53 -14.41
C CYS A 152 42.70 27.54 -15.95
N VAL A 153 41.95 26.63 -16.60
CA VAL A 153 41.85 26.61 -18.06
C VAL A 153 41.14 27.87 -18.59
N ARG A 154 40.13 28.38 -17.87
CA ARG A 154 39.42 29.61 -18.25
C ARG A 154 40.29 30.88 -18.09
N TYR A 155 41.09 30.97 -17.02
CA TYR A 155 42.06 32.07 -16.86
C TYR A 155 43.20 32.01 -17.89
N ALA A 156 43.67 30.82 -18.24
CA ALA A 156 44.70 30.64 -19.27
C ALA A 156 44.20 31.01 -20.69
N PHE A 157 42.90 30.85 -20.96
CA PHE A 157 42.30 31.25 -22.23
C PHE A 157 42.10 32.78 -22.32
N GLU A 158 41.68 33.44 -21.24
CA GLU A 158 41.54 34.91 -21.20
C GLU A 158 42.89 35.65 -21.28
N LEU A 159 43.97 35.09 -20.73
CA LEU A 159 45.32 35.66 -20.87
C LEU A 159 45.92 35.50 -22.28
N ASN A 160 45.60 34.41 -23.01
CA ASN A 160 46.09 34.20 -24.37
C ASN A 160 45.27 34.92 -25.46
N PHE A 161 44.02 35.31 -25.17
CA PHE A 161 43.20 36.07 -26.12
C PHE A 161 43.54 37.58 -26.13
N ASN A 162 44.04 38.13 -25.02
CA ASN A 162 44.45 39.54 -24.93
C ASN A 162 45.86 39.86 -25.46
N ILE A 163 46.63 38.85 -25.91
CA ILE A 163 47.97 39.05 -26.49
C ILE A 163 47.92 39.13 -28.04
N ASN A 164 46.83 38.69 -28.68
CA ASN A 164 46.74 38.63 -30.15
C ASN A 164 45.83 39.67 -30.80
N PHE A 165 45.59 40.80 -30.12
CA PHE A 165 44.96 42.00 -30.72
C PHE A 165 45.64 43.30 -30.22
N SER A 166 46.98 43.33 -30.26
CA SER A 166 47.78 44.57 -30.24
C SER A 166 49.16 44.26 -30.80
N ASN A 167 49.25 44.11 -32.12
CA ASN A 167 50.36 44.50 -32.98
C ASN A 167 49.96 44.33 -34.44
#